data_AF-A0A811UA97-F1
#
_entry.id   AF-A0A811UA97-F1
#
_cell.length_a   1.000
_cell.length_b   1.000
_cell.length_c   1.000
_cell.angle_alpha   90.00
_cell.angle_beta   90.00
_cell.angle_gamma   90.00
#
_symmetry.space_group_name_H-M   'P 1'
#
loop_
_entity.id
_entity.type
_entity.pdbx_description
1 polymer ?
#
loop_
_entity_poly.entity_id
_entity_poly.type
_entity_poly.pdbx_seq_one_letter_code
_entity_poly.pdbx_strand_id
1 'polypeptide(L)'
;MNKKDQALDDRLKDVYVTSEDRFIDYAAQRTDPDKPLPLSRKTVQDFEYGYREPTRVVPGRCTLRQAMQFITDHQSDPDLWTKQRIATDYKLKENVVGK
;
A
#
# COMPACT_ATOMS: atom_id res chain seq x y z
N MET A 1 6.56 -1.99 -77.45
CA MET A 1 6.94 -0.68 -76.87
C MET A 1 5.97 -0.36 -75.75
N ASN A 2 6.45 -0.34 -74.51
CA ASN A 2 5.65 0.02 -73.34
C ASN A 2 5.47 1.55 -73.35
N LYS A 3 4.27 2.03 -73.70
CA LYS A 3 3.96 3.48 -73.63
C LYS A 3 3.55 3.79 -72.20
N LYS A 4 4.18 4.81 -71.62
CA LYS A 4 3.84 5.31 -70.29
C LYS A 4 2.40 5.82 -70.31
N ASP A 5 1.56 5.29 -69.42
CA ASP A 5 0.21 5.80 -69.20
C ASP A 5 0.31 7.08 -68.38
N GLN A 6 0.03 8.20 -69.05
CA GLN A 6 0.12 9.53 -68.45
C GLN A 6 -0.92 9.74 -67.34
N ALA A 7 -2.12 9.16 -67.50
CA ALA A 7 -3.19 9.32 -66.54
C ALA A 7 -2.89 8.58 -65.22
N LEU A 8 -2.19 7.44 -65.30
CA LEU A 8 -1.72 6.73 -64.12
C LEU A 8 -0.57 7.48 -63.42
N ASP A 9 0.36 8.03 -64.20
CA ASP A 9 1.51 8.77 -63.67
C ASP A 9 1.09 10.01 -62.87
N ASP A 10 0.04 10.70 -63.31
CA ASP A 10 -0.46 11.90 -62.63
C ASP A 10 -1.19 11.52 -61.32
N ARG A 11 -2.01 10.45 -61.33
CA ARG A 11 -2.66 9.94 -60.11
C ARG A 11 -1.67 9.48 -59.03
N LEU A 12 -0.52 8.94 -59.44
CA LEU A 12 0.53 8.51 -58.51
C LEU A 12 1.28 9.69 -57.88
N LYS A 13 1.31 10.86 -58.53
CA LYS A 13 1.89 12.09 -57.95
C LYS A 13 0.96 12.75 -56.94
N ASP A 14 -0.35 12.60 -57.11
CA ASP A 14 -1.36 13.20 -56.24
C ASP A 14 -1.45 12.52 -54.85
N VAL A 15 -1.02 11.25 -54.74
CA VAL A 15 -1.02 10.51 -53.48
C VAL A 15 0.37 10.63 -52.83
N TYR A 16 0.58 11.71 -52.09
CA TYR A 16 1.72 11.81 -51.18
C TYR A 16 1.24 11.76 -49.73
N VAL A 17 1.90 10.93 -48.92
CA VAL A 17 1.63 10.83 -47.48
C VAL A 17 2.65 11.69 -46.77
N THR A 18 2.20 12.80 -46.18
CA THR A 18 3.03 13.58 -45.24
C THR A 18 2.88 12.97 -43.86
N SER A 19 3.91 12.29 -43.37
CA SER A 19 4.00 11.94 -41.95
C SER A 19 4.50 13.15 -41.17
N GLU A 20 3.61 13.80 -40.41
CA GLU A 20 4.04 14.74 -39.38
C GLU A 20 4.54 13.93 -38.17
N ASP A 21 5.86 13.82 -37.99
CA ASP A 21 6.43 13.34 -36.73
C ASP A 21 6.14 14.38 -35.65
N ARG A 22 5.02 14.19 -34.94
CA ARG A 22 4.73 14.93 -33.72
C ARG A 22 5.60 14.34 -32.61
N PHE A 23 6.75 14.95 -32.37
CA PHE A 23 7.50 14.72 -31.15
C PHE A 23 6.64 15.18 -29.96
N ILE A 24 5.88 14.25 -29.37
CA ILE A 24 5.21 14.50 -28.10
C ILE A 24 6.30 14.56 -27.05
N ASP A 25 6.59 15.76 -26.56
CA ASP A 25 7.48 15.92 -25.42
C ASP A 25 6.77 15.44 -24.15
N TYR A 26 6.91 14.14 -23.88
CA TYR A 26 6.37 13.51 -22.68
C TYR A 26 7.00 14.08 -21.39
N ALA A 27 8.13 14.80 -21.45
CA ALA A 27 8.70 15.46 -20.29
C ALA A 27 7.88 16.68 -19.90
N ALA A 28 7.44 17.49 -20.87
CA ALA A 28 6.58 18.65 -20.64
C ALA A 28 5.21 18.27 -20.03
N GLN A 29 4.66 17.11 -20.39
CA GLN A 29 3.40 16.60 -19.82
C GLN A 29 3.53 16.03 -18.39
N ARG A 30 4.73 15.67 -17.94
CA ARG A 30 4.96 15.07 -16.61
C ARG A 30 5.24 16.11 -15.53
N THR A 31 5.51 17.35 -15.91
CA THR A 31 5.75 18.48 -15.00
C THR A 31 4.48 19.28 -14.80
N ASP A 32 3.38 18.61 -14.43
CA ASP A 32 2.16 19.28 -14.00
C ASP A 32 2.42 19.93 -12.62
N PRO A 33 2.45 21.27 -12.51
CA PRO A 33 2.70 21.94 -11.23
C PRO A 33 1.59 21.66 -10.21
N ASP A 34 0.40 21.25 -10.64
CA ASP A 34 -0.72 20.87 -9.75
C ASP A 34 -0.58 19.43 -9.21
N LYS A 35 0.37 18.65 -9.73
CA LYS A 35 0.67 17.28 -9.26
C LYS A 35 2.17 17.07 -9.04
N PRO A 36 2.76 17.69 -7.99
CA PRO A 36 4.16 17.48 -7.65
C PRO A 36 4.40 16.02 -7.22
N LEU A 37 5.58 15.49 -7.55
CA LEU A 37 5.99 14.17 -7.09
C LEU A 37 6.15 14.16 -5.55
N PRO A 38 5.89 13.03 -4.88
CA PRO A 38 6.13 12.92 -3.44
C PRO A 38 7.61 13.17 -3.12
N LEU A 39 7.91 14.26 -2.40
CA LEU A 39 9.26 14.63 -1.97
C LEU A 39 9.67 13.97 -0.65
N SER A 40 8.74 13.32 0.05
CA SER A 40 8.99 12.75 1.36
C SER A 40 9.95 11.56 1.27
N ARG A 41 11.12 11.70 1.89
CA ARG A 41 12.12 10.62 2.06
C ARG A 41 12.09 10.02 3.46
N LYS A 42 11.02 10.26 4.23
CA LYS A 42 10.91 9.78 5.61
C LYS A 42 10.80 8.26 5.62
N THR A 43 11.65 7.62 6.43
CA THR A 43 11.47 6.21 6.77
C THR A 43 10.19 6.07 7.60
N VAL A 44 9.37 5.09 7.26
CA VAL A 44 8.20 4.74 8.09
C VAL A 44 8.75 4.26 9.43
N GLN A 45 8.16 4.73 10.53
CA GLN A 45 8.57 4.28 11.85
C GLN A 45 8.21 2.81 12.02
N ASP A 46 9.18 2.00 12.46
CA ASP A 46 8.94 0.61 12.78
C ASP A 46 7.96 0.51 13.96
N PHE A 47 7.06 -0.46 13.88
CA PHE A 47 6.16 -0.76 14.99
C PHE A 47 6.95 -1.41 16.12
N GLU A 48 6.54 -1.15 17.38
CA GLU A 48 7.21 -1.63 18.60
C GLU A 48 7.53 -3.14 18.58
N TYR A 49 6.63 -3.93 17.98
CA TYR A 49 6.79 -5.39 17.88
C TYR A 49 7.05 -5.87 16.44
N GLY A 50 7.45 -4.99 15.54
CA GLY A 50 7.71 -5.32 14.13
C GLY A 50 6.46 -5.62 13.30
N TYR A 51 5.26 -5.54 13.87
CA TYR A 51 3.99 -5.67 13.16
C TYR A 51 3.01 -4.56 13.55
N ARG A 52 2.12 -4.21 12.62
CA ARG A 52 1.07 -3.22 12.87
C ARG A 52 -0.03 -3.85 13.72
N GLU A 53 -0.18 -3.38 14.95
CA GLU A 53 -1.27 -3.82 15.81
C GLU A 53 -2.64 -3.37 15.28
N PRO A 54 -3.71 -4.17 15.47
CA PRO A 54 -5.06 -3.79 15.09
C PRO A 54 -5.55 -2.63 15.96
N THR A 55 -6.20 -1.64 15.33
CA THR A 55 -6.76 -0.47 16.03
C THR A 55 -7.93 -0.85 16.96
N ARG A 56 -8.66 -1.92 16.62
CA ARG A 56 -9.75 -2.46 17.45
C ARG A 56 -9.49 -3.93 17.73
N VAL A 57 -9.40 -4.28 19.01
CA VAL A 57 -9.25 -5.66 19.46
C VAL A 57 -10.63 -6.32 19.53
N VAL A 58 -10.77 -7.49 18.92
CA VAL A 58 -12.01 -8.29 18.95
C VAL A 58 -12.12 -8.93 20.33
N PRO A 59 -13.32 -8.98 20.95
CA PRO A 59 -13.51 -9.66 22.23
C PRO A 59 -13.05 -11.12 22.15
N GLY A 60 -12.37 -11.61 23.20
CA GLY A 60 -11.79 -12.95 23.21
C GLY A 60 -10.46 -13.08 22.46
N ARG A 61 -9.88 -11.97 22.01
CA ARG A 61 -8.50 -11.89 21.50
C ARG A 61 -7.73 -10.81 22.25
N CYS A 62 -6.41 -10.90 22.25
CA CYS A 62 -5.52 -9.88 22.80
C CYS A 62 -4.40 -9.56 21.80
N THR A 63 -3.81 -8.36 21.91
CA THR A 63 -2.59 -8.01 21.16
C THR A 63 -1.34 -8.42 21.93
N LEU A 64 -0.18 -8.42 21.27
CA LEU A 64 1.08 -8.74 21.94
C LEU A 64 1.39 -7.76 23.07
N ARG A 65 1.09 -6.46 22.87
CA ARG A 65 1.22 -5.45 23.94
C ARG A 65 0.42 -5.83 25.19
N GLN A 66 -0.84 -6.21 25.00
CA GLN A 66 -1.72 -6.61 26.10
C GLN A 66 -1.23 -7.89 26.79
N ALA A 67 -0.77 -8.88 26.01
CA ALA A 67 -0.22 -10.11 26.55
C ALA A 67 1.03 -9.84 27.42
N MET A 68 1.93 -8.95 26.97
CA MET A 68 3.08 -8.53 27.76
C MET A 68 2.66 -7.81 29.04
N GLN A 69 1.65 -6.94 28.95
CA GLN A 69 1.08 -6.28 30.12
C GLN A 69 0.53 -7.28 31.14
N PHE A 70 -0.22 -8.30 30.70
CA PHE A 70 -0.76 -9.33 31.61
C PHE A 70 0.33 -10.06 32.38
N ILE A 71 1.44 -10.37 31.71
CA ILE A 71 2.59 -11.03 32.35
C ILE A 71 3.21 -10.12 33.40
N THR A 72 3.46 -8.85 33.06
CA THR A 72 4.05 -7.87 33.99
C THR A 72 3.14 -7.57 35.18
N ASP A 73 1.85 -7.41 34.94
CA ASP A 73 0.85 -7.11 35.98
C ASP A 73 0.69 -8.31 36.93
N HIS A 74 0.65 -9.54 36.39
CA HIS A 74 0.61 -10.76 37.19
C HIS A 74 1.89 -10.99 37.99
N GLN A 75 3.06 -10.61 37.45
CA GLN A 75 4.33 -10.69 38.17
C GLN A 75 4.42 -9.66 39.30
N SER A 76 3.80 -8.49 39.11
CA SER A 76 3.83 -7.40 40.08
C SER A 76 2.89 -7.68 41.25
N ASP A 77 1.62 -8.01 40.98
CA ASP A 77 0.61 -8.32 41.99
C ASP A 77 -0.20 -9.57 41.61
N PRO A 78 0.29 -10.78 41.94
CA PRO A 78 -0.36 -12.04 41.57
C PRO A 78 -1.78 -12.21 42.13
N ASP A 79 -2.02 -11.69 43.34
CA ASP A 79 -3.31 -11.78 44.05
C ASP A 79 -4.38 -10.90 43.40
N LEU A 80 -3.95 -9.73 42.89
CA LEU A 80 -4.84 -8.78 42.24
C LEU A 80 -5.13 -9.19 40.79
N TRP A 81 -4.10 -9.64 40.08
CA TRP A 81 -4.14 -9.98 38.65
C TRP A 81 -4.21 -11.49 38.43
N THR A 82 -5.24 -12.14 38.96
CA THR A 82 -5.44 -13.57 38.76
C THR A 82 -5.86 -13.90 37.32
N LYS A 83 -5.58 -15.14 36.89
CA LYS A 83 -5.95 -15.65 35.55
C LYS A 83 -7.43 -15.45 35.24
N GLN A 84 -8.30 -15.66 36.22
CA GLN A 84 -9.75 -15.51 36.11
C GLN A 84 -10.17 -14.06 35.86
N ARG A 85 -9.54 -13.11 36.56
CA ARG A 85 -9.83 -11.69 36.37
C ARG A 85 -9.43 -11.23 34.98
N ILE A 86 -8.21 -11.54 34.55
CA ILE A 86 -7.73 -11.18 33.20
C ILE A 86 -8.62 -11.79 32.11
N ALA A 87 -9.04 -13.05 32.29
CA ALA A 87 -9.96 -13.70 31.38
C ALA A 87 -11.33 -13.00 31.31
N THR A 88 -11.86 -12.60 32.47
CA THR A 88 -13.16 -11.92 32.56
C THR A 88 -13.12 -10.53 31.91
N ASP A 89 -12.11 -9.72 32.22
CA ASP A 89 -11.97 -8.34 31.75
C ASP A 89 -11.84 -8.27 30.22
N TYR A 90 -11.06 -9.18 29.64
CA TYR A 90 -10.77 -9.22 28.20
C TYR A 90 -11.62 -10.23 27.42
N LYS A 91 -12.59 -10.88 28.10
CA LYS A 91 -13.46 -11.95 27.57
C LYS A 91 -12.66 -13.09 26.94
N LEU A 92 -11.46 -13.37 27.46
CA LEU A 92 -10.60 -14.45 27.00
C LEU A 92 -11.05 -15.78 27.60
N LYS A 93 -10.69 -16.88 26.94
CA LYS A 93 -10.87 -18.22 27.51
C LYS A 93 -9.80 -18.42 28.60
N GLU A 94 -10.18 -18.95 29.76
CA GLU A 94 -9.24 -19.17 30.87
C GLU A 94 -8.03 -20.03 30.45
N ASN A 95 -8.26 -21.05 29.63
CA ASN A 95 -7.23 -21.93 29.08
C ASN A 95 -6.15 -21.19 28.26
N VAL A 96 -6.43 -19.98 27.78
CA VAL A 96 -5.49 -19.16 27.00
C VAL A 96 -4.63 -18.27 27.90
N VAL A 97 -5.12 -17.93 29.09
CA VAL A 97 -4.44 -17.04 30.04
C VAL A 97 -3.45 -17.82 30.92
N GLY A 98 -3.59 -19.14 31.05
CA GLY A 98 -2.56 -19.99 31.67
C GLY A 98 -2.78 -21.49 31.48
N LYS A 99 -1.70 -22.26 31.62
CA LYS A 99 -1.75 -23.67 32.03
C LYS A 99 -1.79 -23.77 33.56
#